data_AF-Q8U2Y1-F1
#
_entry.id   AF-Q8U2Y1-F1
#
_cell.length_a   1.000
_cell.length_b   1.000
_cell.length_c   1.000
_cell.angle_alpha   90.00
_cell.angle_beta   90.00
_cell.angle_gamma   90.00
#
_symmetry.space_group_name_H-M   'P 1'
#
loop_
_entity.id
_entity.type
_entity.pdbx_description
1 polymer ?
#
loop_
_entity_poly.entity_id
_entity_poly.type
_entity_poly.pdbx_seq_one_letter_code
_entity_poly.pdbx_strand_id
1 'polypeptide(L)'
;MMPIIALYAISLGASLPQAGIIAALYSIAAIPASIIAGLLVDRIGRKRMLTLGLMWDAFVVFLYGYVSSYHQLAILRVLHAFGGSLVFPALFTMARESDCEGKTIS
;
A
#
# COMPACT_ATOMS: atom_id res chain seq x y z
N MET A 1 -3.48 10.25 3.71
CA MET A 1 -2.04 10.12 3.37
C MET A 1 -1.49 11.51 3.08
N MET A 2 -0.32 11.81 3.63
CA MET A 2 0.29 13.15 3.75
C MET A 2 0.34 13.98 2.44
N PRO A 3 0.26 15.33 2.53
CA PRO A 3 0.30 16.25 1.37
C PRO A 3 1.64 16.23 0.60
N ILE A 4 2.66 15.58 1.13
CA ILE A 4 4.00 15.49 0.52
C ILE A 4 3.97 14.92 -0.90
N ILE A 5 3.15 13.90 -1.18
CA ILE A 5 3.07 13.35 -2.55
C ILE A 5 2.46 14.34 -3.54
N ALA A 6 1.44 15.10 -3.11
CA ALA A 6 0.85 16.13 -3.95
C ALA A 6 1.87 17.26 -4.22
N LEU A 7 2.61 17.68 -3.20
CA LEU A 7 3.71 18.65 -3.35
C LEU A 7 4.82 18.13 -4.27
N TYR A 8 5.18 16.85 -4.15
CA TYR A 8 6.19 16.24 -5.00
C TYR A 8 5.72 16.18 -6.47
N ALA A 9 4.45 15.85 -6.71
CA ALA A 9 3.87 15.90 -8.05
C ALA A 9 3.97 17.31 -8.66
N ILE A 10 3.67 18.36 -7.89
CA ILE A 10 3.79 19.76 -8.33
C ILE A 10 5.25 20.10 -8.64
N SER A 11 6.19 19.66 -7.81
CA SER A 11 7.63 19.86 -8.06
C SER A 11 8.12 19.20 -9.35
N LEU A 12 7.43 18.16 -9.82
CA LEU A 12 7.66 17.46 -11.09
C LEU A 12 6.85 18.05 -12.25
N GLY A 13 6.21 19.20 -12.06
CA GLY A 13 5.45 19.92 -13.10
C GLY A 13 3.97 19.57 -13.20
N ALA A 14 3.39 18.84 -12.24
CA ALA A 14 1.94 18.60 -12.23
C ALA A 14 1.17 19.87 -11.87
N SER A 15 0.01 20.07 -12.50
CA SER A 15 -0.95 21.08 -12.08
C SER A 15 -1.64 20.69 -10.76
N LEU A 16 -2.22 21.67 -10.06
CA LEU A 16 -2.89 21.44 -8.78
C LEU A 16 -4.00 20.36 -8.83
N PRO A 17 -4.88 20.33 -9.87
CA PRO A 17 -5.86 19.25 -10.01
C PRO A 17 -5.20 17.88 -10.23
N GLN A 18 -4.13 17.80 -11.03
CA GLN A 18 -3.40 16.56 -11.27
C GLN A 18 -2.74 16.02 -10.00
N ALA A 19 -2.13 16.89 -9.19
CA ALA A 19 -1.55 16.52 -7.91
C ALA A 19 -2.61 15.93 -6.95
N GLY A 20 -3.81 16.53 -6.92
CA GLY A 20 -4.95 15.99 -6.16
C GLY A 20 -5.36 14.60 -6.63
N ILE A 21 -5.46 14.38 -7.95
CA ILE A 21 -5.76 13.06 -8.53
C ILE A 21 -4.67 12.05 -8.18
N ILE A 22 -3.39 12.40 -8.29
CA ILE A 22 -2.26 11.53 -7.95
C ILE A 22 -2.27 11.14 -6.47
N ALA A 23 -2.67 12.06 -5.59
CA ALA A 23 -2.86 11.75 -4.18
C ALA A 23 -4.00 10.73 -3.98
N ALA A 24 -5.13 10.93 -4.66
CA ALA A 24 -6.32 10.07 -4.57
C ALA A 24 -6.15 8.69 -5.22
N LEU A 25 -5.29 8.54 -6.23
CA LEU A 25 -5.04 7.27 -6.94
C LEU A 25 -4.70 6.13 -6.00
N TYR A 26 -3.98 6.39 -4.92
CA TYR A 26 -3.67 5.38 -3.92
C TYR A 26 -4.93 4.77 -3.31
N SER A 27 -5.89 5.60 -2.88
CA SER A 27 -7.14 5.11 -2.29
C SER A 27 -7.99 4.34 -3.29
N ILE A 28 -8.07 4.85 -4.53
CA ILE A 28 -8.80 4.20 -5.61
C ILE A 28 -8.22 2.81 -5.90
N ALA A 29 -6.89 2.69 -5.95
CA ALA A 29 -6.22 1.42 -6.20
C ALA A 29 -6.23 0.48 -4.98
N ALA A 30 -6.18 1.03 -3.77
CA ALA A 30 -6.17 0.24 -2.53
C ALA A 30 -7.48 -0.52 -2.30
N ILE A 31 -8.63 0.01 -2.72
CA ILE A 31 -9.93 -0.66 -2.55
C ILE A 31 -9.95 -2.05 -3.25
N PRO A 32 -9.76 -2.15 -4.58
CA PRO A 32 -9.74 -3.45 -5.25
C PRO A 32 -8.56 -4.30 -4.81
N ALA A 33 -7.39 -3.70 -4.57
CA ALA A 33 -6.21 -4.44 -4.11
C ALA A 33 -6.47 -5.12 -2.74
N SER A 34 -7.21 -4.48 -1.84
CA SER A 34 -7.55 -5.06 -0.53
C SER A 34 -8.50 -6.25 -0.65
N ILE A 35 -9.45 -6.22 -1.59
CA ILE A 35 -10.35 -7.36 -1.86
C ILE A 35 -9.54 -8.55 -2.39
N ILE A 36 -8.66 -8.31 -3.37
CA ILE A 36 -7.79 -9.34 -3.94
C ILE A 36 -6.85 -9.89 -2.87
N ALA A 37 -6.26 -9.02 -2.06
CA ALA A 37 -5.37 -9.40 -0.96
C ALA A 37 -6.06 -10.33 0.04
N GLY A 38 -7.31 -10.03 0.43
CA GLY A 38 -8.09 -10.90 1.32
C GLY A 38 -8.25 -12.31 0.76
N LEU A 39 -8.68 -12.42 -0.49
CA LEU A 39 -8.85 -13.73 -1.17
C LEU A 39 -7.52 -14.50 -1.28
N LEU A 40 -6.43 -13.77 -1.50
CA LEU A 40 -5.11 -14.37 -1.70
C LEU A 40 -4.49 -14.79 -0.37
N VAL A 41 -4.72 -14.05 0.73
CA VAL A 41 -4.29 -14.40 2.10
C VAL A 41 -4.82 -15.78 2.49
N ASP A 42 -6.09 -16.03 2.20
CA ASP A 42 -6.76 -17.29 2.53
C ASP A 42 -6.13 -18.49 1.79
N ARG A 43 -5.48 -18.26 0.64
CA ARG A 43 -4.88 -19.32 -0.18
C ARG A 43 -3.39 -19.57 0.07
N ILE A 44 -2.59 -18.51 0.25
CA ILE A 44 -1.12 -18.64 0.36
C ILE A 44 -0.60 -18.54 1.81
N GLY A 45 -1.47 -18.20 2.75
CA GLY A 45 -1.16 -18.09 4.17
C GLY A 45 -0.62 -16.70 4.57
N ARG A 46 -1.03 -16.24 5.75
CA ARG A 46 -0.76 -14.88 6.26
C ARG A 46 0.71 -14.49 6.32
N LYS A 47 1.58 -15.35 6.86
CA LYS A 47 3.00 -15.04 7.06
C LYS A 47 3.74 -14.77 5.74
N ARG A 48 3.41 -15.57 4.70
CA ARG A 48 3.96 -15.38 3.35
C ARG A 48 3.43 -14.10 2.71
N MET A 49 2.13 -13.83 2.86
CA MET A 49 1.54 -12.60 2.35
C MET A 49 2.19 -11.35 2.93
N LEU A 50 2.39 -11.31 4.25
CA LEU A 50 3.04 -10.19 4.93
C LEU A 50 4.44 -9.95 4.37
N THR A 51 5.23 -11.01 4.21
CA THR A 51 6.59 -10.93 3.68
C THR A 51 6.60 -10.41 2.24
N LEU A 52 5.72 -10.94 1.37
CA LEU A 52 5.62 -10.50 -0.02
C LEU A 52 5.15 -9.04 -0.14
N GLY A 53 4.19 -8.63 0.69
CA GLY A 53 3.72 -7.25 0.76
C GLY A 53 4.83 -6.28 1.14
N LEU A 54 5.61 -6.60 2.18
CA LEU A 54 6.76 -5.78 2.59
C LEU A 54 7.84 -5.72 1.53
N MET A 55 8.18 -6.84 0.87
CA MET A 55 9.16 -6.86 -0.20
C MET A 55 8.72 -6.01 -1.39
N TRP A 56 7.44 -6.07 -1.74
CA TRP A 56 6.84 -5.25 -2.79
C TRP A 56 6.89 -3.76 -2.42
N ASP A 57 6.48 -3.39 -1.21
CA ASP A 57 6.55 -2.00 -0.75
C ASP A 57 7.97 -1.46 -0.77
N ALA A 58 8.95 -2.24 -0.26
CA ALA A 58 10.35 -1.85 -0.28
C ALA A 58 10.86 -1.61 -1.71
N PHE A 59 10.49 -2.48 -2.65
CA PHE A 59 10.81 -2.32 -4.06
C PHE A 59 10.18 -1.05 -4.65
N VAL A 60 8.88 -0.84 -4.42
CA VAL A 60 8.19 0.34 -4.96
C VAL A 60 8.74 1.64 -4.36
N VAL A 61 9.03 1.67 -3.05
CA VAL A 61 9.68 2.80 -2.37
C VAL A 61 11.05 3.10 -2.96
N PHE A 62 11.85 2.07 -3.25
CA PHE A 62 13.13 2.24 -3.95
C PHE A 62 12.96 2.89 -5.33
N LEU A 63 11.91 2.52 -6.08
CA LEU A 63 11.62 3.12 -7.38
C LEU A 63 11.26 4.61 -7.30
N TYR A 64 10.76 5.14 -6.17
CA TYR A 64 10.46 6.58 -6.05
C TYR A 64 11.70 7.46 -6.25
N GLY A 65 12.90 6.95 -5.96
CA GLY A 65 14.17 7.67 -6.17
C GLY A 65 14.51 7.93 -7.64
N TYR A 66 13.87 7.22 -8.57
CA TYR A 66 14.11 7.34 -10.02
C TYR A 66 13.00 8.14 -10.75
N VAL A 67 12.01 8.64 -10.00
CA VAL A 67 10.88 9.36 -10.57
C VAL A 67 11.34 10.73 -11.08
N SER A 68 11.16 10.97 -12.38
CA SER A 68 11.53 12.22 -13.06
C SER A 68 10.32 12.97 -13.63
N SER A 69 9.12 12.38 -13.55
CA SER A 69 7.88 12.95 -14.09
C SER A 69 6.68 12.56 -13.23
N TYR A 70 5.68 13.44 -13.14
CA TYR A 70 4.45 13.17 -12.41
C TYR A 70 3.65 11.98 -12.97
N HIS A 71 3.82 11.60 -14.24
CA HIS A 71 3.22 10.39 -14.80
C HIS A 71 3.81 9.12 -14.19
N GLN A 72 5.14 9.07 -14.02
CA GLN A 72 5.81 7.97 -13.34
C GLN A 72 5.35 7.90 -11.88
N LEU A 73 5.23 9.06 -11.22
CA LEU A 73 4.71 9.15 -9.86
C LEU A 73 3.28 8.56 -9.76
N ALA A 74 2.40 8.87 -10.71
CA ALA A 74 1.04 8.34 -10.75
C ALA A 74 1.02 6.80 -10.86
N ILE A 75 1.87 6.23 -11.71
CA ILE A 75 2.02 4.78 -11.87
C ILE A 75 2.53 4.15 -10.56
N LEU A 76 3.60 4.71 -9.98
CA LEU A 76 4.13 4.24 -8.70
C LEU A 76 3.10 4.31 -7.58
N ARG A 77 2.19 5.30 -7.59
CA ARG A 77 1.12 5.41 -6.57
C ARG A 77 0.14 4.25 -6.64
N VAL A 78 -0.21 3.84 -7.85
CA VAL A 78 -1.06 2.67 -8.06
C VAL A 78 -0.33 1.40 -7.63
N LEU A 79 0.94 1.22 -8.03
CA LEU A 79 1.75 0.07 -7.61
C LEU A 79 1.94 -0.02 -6.10
N HIS A 80 2.18 1.11 -5.42
CA HIS A 80 2.37 1.18 -3.97
C HIS A 80 1.10 0.76 -3.23
N ALA A 81 -0.08 1.09 -3.76
CA ALA A 81 -1.35 0.68 -3.15
C ALA A 81 -1.50 -0.84 -3.02
N PHE A 82 -0.92 -1.62 -3.93
CA PHE A 82 -0.95 -3.07 -3.85
C PHE A 82 -0.15 -3.63 -2.65
N GLY A 83 1.00 -3.05 -2.32
CA GLY A 83 1.79 -3.49 -1.16
C GLY A 83 1.06 -3.22 0.15
N GLY A 84 0.59 -1.98 0.33
CA GLY A 84 -0.16 -1.57 1.51
C GLY A 84 -1.43 -2.40 1.76
N SER A 85 -2.13 -2.81 0.70
CA SER A 85 -3.33 -3.66 0.80
C SER A 85 -3.06 -5.09 1.29
N LEU A 86 -1.84 -5.60 1.15
CA LEU A 86 -1.46 -6.94 1.62
C LEU A 86 -1.11 -6.95 3.12
N VAL A 87 -0.60 -5.83 3.64
CA VAL A 87 -0.08 -5.71 5.00
C VAL A 87 -1.18 -5.55 6.05
N PHE A 88 -2.21 -4.73 5.76
CA PHE A 88 -3.26 -4.39 6.72
C PHE A 88 -4.12 -5.59 7.18
N PRO A 89 -4.64 -6.46 6.29
CA PRO A 89 -5.45 -7.61 6.70
C PRO A 89 -4.66 -8.62 7.56
N ALA A 90 -3.40 -8.86 7.18
CA ALA A 90 -2.51 -9.76 7.90
C ALA A 90 -2.25 -9.26 9.33
N LEU A 91 -1.97 -7.97 9.49
CA LEU A 91 -1.70 -7.35 10.80
C LEU A 91 -2.90 -7.44 11.74
N PHE A 92 -4.10 -7.06 11.28
CA PHE A 92 -5.30 -7.13 12.12
C PHE A 92 -5.64 -8.55 12.53
N THR A 93 -5.38 -9.53 11.68
CA THR A 93 -5.68 -10.92 12.02
C THR A 93 -4.67 -11.52 12.98
N MET A 94 -3.39 -11.18 12.86
CA MET A 94 -2.36 -11.54 13.85
C MET A 94 -2.64 -10.92 15.21
N ALA A 95 -3.03 -9.64 15.25
CA ALA A 95 -3.39 -8.96 16.50
C ALA A 95 -4.59 -9.65 17.20
N ARG A 96 -5.54 -10.18 16.44
CA ARG A 96 -6.68 -10.95 16.98
C ARG A 96 -6.28 -12.32 17.51
N GLU A 97 -5.32 -12.99 16.89
CA GLU A 97 -4.77 -14.26 17.39
C GLU A 97 -4.07 -14.07 18.74
N SER A 98 -3.26 -13.01 18.88
CA SER A 98 -2.56 -12.70 20.13
C SER A 98 -3.51 -12.37 21.29
N ASP A 99 -4.67 -11.76 21.02
CA ASP A 99 -5.68 -11.47 22.04
C ASP A 99 -6.43 -12.73 22.52
N CYS A 100 -6.70 -13.68 21.61
CA CYS A 100 -7.29 -14.97 21.96
C CYS A 100 -6.31 -15.89 22.71
N GLU A 101 -5.02 -15.90 22.35
CA GLU A 101 -4.00 -16.63 23.10
C GLU A 101 -3.91 -16.12 24.53
N GLY A 102 -3.93 -14.80 24.76
CA GLY A 102 -3.91 -14.22 26.10
C GLY A 102 -5.10 -14.61 27.00
N LYS A 103 -6.28 -14.86 26.41
CA LYS A 103 -7.48 -15.34 27.14
C LYS A 103 -7.50 -16.84 27.44
N THR A 104 -6.65 -17.63 26.80
CA THR A 104 -6.61 -19.09 27.00
C THR A 104 -5.66 -19.47 28.15
N ILE A 105 -4.82 -18.54 28.60
CA ILE A 105 -3.83 -18.71 29.67
C ILE A 105 -4.26 -18.05 31.00
N SER A 106 -5.43 -17.39 31.03
CA SER A 106 -6.04 -16.75 32.22
C SER A 106 -7.22 -17.55 32.74
#